data_AF-A0A358MA38-F1
#
_entry.id   AF-A0A358MA38-F1
#
_cell.length_a   1.000
_cell.length_b   1.000
_cell.length_c   1.000
_cell.angle_alpha   90.00
_cell.angle_beta   90.00
_cell.angle_gamma   90.00
#
_symmetry.space_group_name_H-M   'P 1'
#
loop_
_entity.id
_entity.type
_entity.pdbx_description
1 polymer ?
#
loop_
_entity_poly.entity_id
_entity_poly.type
_entity_poly.pdbx_seq_one_letter_code
_entity_poly.pdbx_strand_id
1 'polypeptide(L)'
;MNGGWDDITKAELTELAKELTDRMIADKYGVTVGQVRYKRKKYGITMYDLACQAALQEGIVGRRNIKASAAKDWLLDRKHIDPLAKALTQYAFRSGPVENMHAEGRLTDEDMKILNQFMVNRLAGLLQKALDGAWEEIADVLDRYITFSRGWDSAIPDMTEFKEKF
;
A
#
# COMPACT_ATOMS: atom_id res chain seq x y z
N MET A 1 4.03 -32.11 13.26
CA MET A 1 4.65 -31.72 14.53
C MET A 1 3.53 -31.20 15.42
N ASN A 2 3.44 -31.75 16.64
CA ASN A 2 2.39 -31.48 17.62
C ASN A 2 2.79 -30.27 18.48
N GLY A 3 2.26 -29.10 18.15
CA GLY A 3 2.28 -27.91 19.00
C GLY A 3 0.93 -27.21 18.87
N GLY A 4 0.29 -26.89 20.00
CA GLY A 4 -0.98 -26.16 20.00
C GLY A 4 -0.79 -24.72 19.50
N TRP A 5 -1.88 -23.96 19.41
CA TRP A 5 -1.79 -22.52 19.07
C TRP A 5 -0.80 -21.76 19.93
N ASP A 6 -0.64 -22.16 21.20
CA ASP A 6 0.26 -21.49 22.15
C ASP A 6 1.74 -21.67 21.81
N ASP A 7 2.11 -22.81 21.22
CA ASP A 7 3.50 -23.16 20.91
C ASP A 7 3.93 -22.79 19.49
N ILE A 8 3.00 -22.31 18.66
CA ILE A 8 3.30 -21.93 17.27
C ILE A 8 4.42 -20.89 17.21
N THR A 9 5.47 -21.21 16.47
CA THR A 9 6.63 -20.35 16.30
C THR A 9 6.35 -19.23 15.31
N LYS A 10 7.20 -18.19 15.31
CA LYS A 10 7.15 -17.13 14.29
C LYS A 10 7.30 -17.69 12.88
N ALA A 11 8.18 -18.66 12.66
CA ALA A 11 8.41 -19.25 11.34
C ALA A 11 7.18 -20.00 10.84
N GLU A 12 6.58 -20.85 11.67
CA GLU A 12 5.38 -21.62 11.32
C GLU A 12 4.18 -20.71 11.04
N LEU A 13 3.96 -19.69 11.88
CA LEU A 13 2.88 -18.74 11.65
C LEU A 13 3.12 -17.89 10.39
N THR A 14 4.37 -17.62 10.03
CA THR A 14 4.72 -16.90 8.78
C THR A 14 4.38 -17.75 7.56
N GLU A 15 4.77 -19.02 7.53
CA GLU A 15 4.45 -19.91 6.40
C GLU A 15 2.95 -20.12 6.25
N LEU A 16 2.21 -20.34 7.35
CA LEU A 16 0.75 -20.47 7.29
C LEU A 16 0.08 -19.21 6.75
N ALA A 17 0.55 -18.04 7.16
CA ALA A 17 -0.03 -16.76 6.74
C ALA A 17 0.27 -16.40 5.28
N LYS A 18 1.20 -17.09 4.60
CA LYS A 18 1.38 -16.94 3.14
C LYS A 18 0.23 -17.56 2.35
N GLU A 19 -0.34 -18.66 2.84
CA GLU A 19 -1.32 -19.46 2.09
C GLU A 19 -2.74 -19.36 2.65
N LEU A 20 -2.88 -19.02 3.94
CA LEU A 20 -4.14 -19.07 4.66
C LEU A 20 -4.51 -17.70 5.23
N THR A 21 -5.79 -17.36 5.16
CA THR A 21 -6.32 -16.18 5.85
C THR A 21 -6.32 -16.37 7.36
N ASP A 22 -6.32 -15.29 8.14
CA ASP A 22 -6.41 -15.36 9.61
C ASP A 22 -7.62 -16.18 10.09
N ARG A 23 -8.73 -16.21 9.33
CA ARG A 23 -9.90 -17.04 9.60
C ARG A 23 -9.61 -18.53 9.41
N MET A 24 -8.96 -18.90 8.31
CA MET A 24 -8.59 -20.30 8.06
C MET A 24 -7.55 -20.81 9.06
N ILE A 25 -6.62 -19.95 9.50
CA ILE A 25 -5.67 -20.26 10.57
C ILE A 25 -6.42 -20.44 11.90
N ALA A 26 -7.36 -19.55 12.21
CA ALA A 26 -8.20 -19.63 13.40
C ALA A 26 -8.98 -20.96 13.45
N ASP A 27 -9.64 -21.32 12.35
CA ASP A 27 -10.39 -22.58 12.22
C ASP A 27 -9.47 -23.81 12.36
N LYS A 28 -8.29 -23.78 11.74
CA LYS A 28 -7.29 -24.86 11.80
C LYS A 28 -6.77 -25.14 13.21
N TYR A 29 -6.64 -24.09 14.03
CA TYR A 29 -6.08 -24.18 15.38
C TYR A 29 -7.14 -24.12 16.49
N GLY A 30 -8.42 -24.00 16.14
CA GLY A 30 -9.52 -23.91 17.11
C GLY A 30 -9.46 -22.64 17.98
N VAL A 31 -8.97 -21.53 17.43
CA VAL A 31 -8.81 -20.25 18.13
C VAL A 31 -9.62 -19.15 17.45
N THR A 32 -9.68 -17.98 18.05
CA THR A 32 -10.35 -16.82 17.46
C THR A 32 -9.44 -16.09 16.46
N VAL A 33 -10.05 -15.46 15.45
CA VAL A 33 -9.33 -14.58 14.50
C VAL A 33 -8.54 -13.47 15.22
N GLY A 34 -9.08 -12.96 16.34
CA GLY A 34 -8.42 -11.95 17.17
C GLY A 34 -7.10 -12.45 17.78
N GLN A 35 -7.05 -13.69 18.25
CA GLN A 35 -5.82 -14.31 18.73
C GLN A 35 -4.78 -14.45 17.63
N VAL A 36 -5.19 -14.83 16.41
CA VAL A 36 -4.31 -14.92 15.24
C VAL A 36 -3.71 -13.58 14.87
N ARG A 37 -4.55 -12.54 14.74
CA ARG A 37 -4.11 -11.16 14.48
C ARG A 37 -3.14 -10.65 15.53
N TYR A 38 -3.45 -10.87 16.81
CA TYR A 38 -2.60 -10.45 17.91
C TYR A 38 -1.21 -11.10 17.86
N LYS A 39 -1.15 -12.43 17.67
CA LYS A 39 0.12 -13.16 17.66
C LYS A 39 0.96 -12.82 16.42
N ARG A 40 0.33 -12.65 15.25
CA ARG A 40 0.98 -12.12 14.04
C ARG A 40 1.60 -10.75 14.27
N LYS A 41 0.83 -9.81 14.84
CA LYS A 41 1.32 -8.46 15.16
C LYS A 41 2.48 -8.50 16.14
N LYS A 42 2.39 -9.35 17.18
CA LYS A 42 3.47 -9.59 18.15
C LYS A 42 4.75 -10.12 17.49
N TYR A 43 4.63 -10.94 16.44
CA TYR A 43 5.76 -11.45 15.66
C TYR A 43 6.22 -10.53 14.52
N GLY A 44 5.55 -9.40 14.31
CA GLY A 44 5.83 -8.48 13.20
C GLY A 44 5.48 -9.08 11.84
N ILE A 45 4.50 -9.98 11.79
CA ILE A 45 4.01 -10.57 10.54
C ILE A 45 2.86 -9.68 10.04
N THR A 46 3.15 -8.81 9.07
CA THR A 46 2.11 -7.99 8.44
C THR A 46 1.61 -8.68 7.17
N MET A 47 0.32 -8.50 6.84
CA MET A 47 -0.19 -8.97 5.54
C MET A 47 0.53 -8.26 4.39
N TYR A 48 1.00 -7.02 4.63
CA TYR A 48 1.81 -6.26 3.71
C TYR A 48 3.13 -6.97 3.38
N ASP A 49 3.88 -7.44 4.38
CA ASP A 49 5.15 -8.16 4.16
C ASP A 49 4.94 -9.48 3.40
N LEU A 50 3.87 -10.20 3.70
CA LEU A 50 3.53 -11.46 3.05
C LEU A 50 3.06 -11.25 1.61
N ALA A 51 2.21 -10.25 1.36
CA ALA A 51 1.78 -9.86 0.03
C ALA A 51 2.96 -9.37 -0.82
N CYS A 52 3.88 -8.59 -0.24
CA CYS A 52 5.12 -8.19 -0.90
C CYS A 52 6.01 -9.41 -1.21
N GLN A 53 6.13 -10.39 -0.31
CA GLN A 53 6.90 -11.61 -0.54
C GLN A 53 6.30 -12.49 -1.64
N ALA A 54 4.98 -12.68 -1.65
CA ALA A 54 4.27 -13.41 -2.69
C ALA A 54 4.42 -12.69 -4.04
N ALA A 55 4.22 -11.38 -4.07
CA ALA A 55 4.41 -10.58 -5.28
C ALA A 55 5.87 -10.53 -5.77
N LEU A 56 6.86 -10.65 -4.87
CA LEU A 56 8.28 -10.83 -5.22
C LEU A 56 8.54 -12.21 -5.85
N GLN A 57 7.94 -13.27 -5.31
CA GLN A 57 8.07 -14.64 -5.84
C GLN A 57 7.40 -14.82 -7.20
N GLU A 58 6.24 -14.17 -7.39
CA GLU A 58 5.49 -14.16 -8.65
C GLU A 58 6.10 -13.20 -9.71
N GLY A 59 7.17 -12.48 -9.37
CA GLY A 59 7.81 -11.51 -10.27
C GLY A 59 7.00 -10.22 -10.51
N ILE A 60 5.91 -10.03 -9.77
CA ILE A 60 5.01 -8.86 -9.83
C ILE A 60 5.68 -7.62 -9.24
N VAL A 61 6.48 -7.79 -8.18
CA VAL A 61 7.28 -6.72 -7.57
C VAL A 61 8.75 -7.11 -7.64
N GLY A 62 9.54 -6.47 -8.52
CA GLY A 62 10.93 -6.90 -8.79
C GLY A 62 12.02 -6.45 -7.79
N ARG A 63 11.69 -5.99 -6.57
CA ARG A 63 12.64 -5.17 -5.80
C ARG A 63 13.41 -5.89 -4.69
N ARG A 64 14.60 -6.37 -5.02
CA ARG A 64 15.79 -6.20 -4.17
C ARG A 64 16.93 -5.61 -5.02
N ASN A 65 17.56 -4.53 -4.53
CA ASN A 65 18.79 -3.92 -5.04
C ASN A 65 18.74 -3.20 -6.39
N ILE A 66 17.81 -2.24 -6.56
CA ILE A 66 17.93 -1.26 -7.64
C ILE A 66 18.90 -0.15 -7.18
N LYS A 67 20.01 0.06 -7.89
CA LYS A 67 20.86 1.26 -7.70
C LYS A 67 20.01 2.52 -7.92
N ALA A 68 20.24 3.60 -7.16
CA ALA A 68 19.42 4.82 -7.21
C ALA A 68 19.13 5.35 -8.64
N SER A 69 20.08 5.23 -9.57
CA SER A 69 19.91 5.59 -10.98
C SER A 69 18.83 4.75 -11.69
N ALA A 70 18.86 3.43 -11.53
CA ALA A 70 17.86 2.54 -12.11
C ALA A 70 16.47 2.70 -11.47
N ALA A 71 16.40 3.19 -10.22
CA ALA A 71 15.12 3.50 -9.57
C ALA A 71 14.52 4.78 -10.15
N LYS A 72 15.34 5.81 -10.36
CA LYS A 72 14.94 7.04 -11.04
C LYS A 72 14.46 6.76 -12.46
N ASP A 73 15.23 6.00 -13.24
CA ASP A 73 14.84 5.67 -14.63
C ASP A 73 13.52 4.89 -14.67
N TRP A 74 13.31 3.98 -13.72
CA TRP A 74 12.04 3.27 -13.59
C TRP A 74 10.88 4.22 -13.27
N LEU A 75 11.06 5.17 -12.34
CA LEU A 75 10.06 6.18 -11.98
C LEU A 75 9.72 7.13 -13.14
N LEU A 76 10.67 7.34 -14.06
CA LEU A 76 10.53 8.25 -15.20
C LEU A 76 10.13 7.57 -16.51
N ASP A 77 9.94 6.25 -16.51
CA ASP A 77 9.54 5.52 -17.71
C ASP A 77 8.00 5.56 -17.87
N ARG A 78 7.55 6.04 -19.02
CA ARG A 78 6.14 6.19 -19.39
C ARG A 78 5.35 4.88 -19.27
N LYS A 79 5.99 3.73 -19.47
CA LYS A 79 5.32 2.42 -19.34
C LYS A 79 4.88 2.11 -17.89
N HIS A 80 5.43 2.83 -16.91
CA HIS A 80 5.09 2.64 -15.50
C HIS A 80 4.04 3.62 -14.97
N ILE A 81 3.46 4.50 -15.80
CA ILE A 81 2.44 5.45 -15.34
C ILE A 81 1.27 4.76 -14.63
N ASP A 82 0.70 3.70 -15.22
CA ASP A 82 -0.42 2.97 -14.63
C ASP A 82 -0.09 2.32 -13.27
N PRO A 83 0.97 1.49 -13.16
CA PRO A 83 1.32 0.90 -11.86
C PRO A 83 1.76 1.96 -10.84
N LEU A 84 2.39 3.07 -11.25
CA LEU A 84 2.74 4.18 -10.36
C LEU A 84 1.52 4.92 -9.83
N ALA A 85 0.56 5.24 -10.69
CA ALA A 85 -0.66 5.92 -10.28
C ALA A 85 -1.47 5.07 -9.27
N LYS A 86 -1.54 3.76 -9.48
CA LYS A 86 -2.14 2.80 -8.53
C LYS A 86 -1.39 2.75 -7.21
N ALA A 87 -0.06 2.66 -7.25
CA ALA A 87 0.78 2.64 -6.04
C ALA A 87 0.66 3.95 -5.24
N LEU A 88 0.69 5.11 -5.92
CA LEU A 88 0.50 6.42 -5.27
C LEU A 88 -0.90 6.58 -4.70
N THR A 89 -1.94 6.10 -5.38
CA THR A 89 -3.30 6.09 -4.85
C THR A 89 -3.39 5.25 -3.58
N GLN A 90 -2.77 4.05 -3.59
CA GLN A 90 -2.72 3.20 -2.41
C GLN A 90 -1.99 3.92 -1.27
N TYR A 91 -0.79 4.43 -1.52
CA TYR A 91 0.09 5.03 -0.53
C TYR A 91 -0.44 6.35 0.06
N ALA A 92 -0.82 7.31 -0.78
CA ALA A 92 -1.09 8.69 -0.36
C ALA A 92 -2.58 8.98 -0.07
N PHE A 93 -3.49 8.10 -0.48
CA PHE A 93 -4.93 8.37 -0.38
C PHE A 93 -5.70 7.22 0.29
N ARG A 94 -5.52 5.99 -0.18
CA ARG A 94 -6.35 4.86 0.26
C ARG A 94 -5.91 4.33 1.62
N SER A 95 -4.62 4.05 1.79
CA SER A 95 -4.06 3.54 3.05
C SER A 95 -4.20 4.61 4.14
N GLY A 96 -5.00 4.34 5.17
CA GLY A 96 -5.28 5.29 6.25
C GLY A 96 -6.78 5.62 6.40
N PRO A 97 -7.18 6.90 6.49
CA PRO A 97 -8.56 7.26 6.82
C PRO A 97 -9.62 6.66 5.88
N VAL A 98 -9.34 6.58 4.58
CA VAL A 98 -10.29 6.03 3.59
C VAL A 98 -10.50 4.52 3.81
N GLU A 99 -9.41 3.77 4.00
CA GLU A 99 -9.48 2.35 4.35
C GLU A 99 -10.16 2.11 5.71
N ASN A 100 -9.92 2.96 6.70
CA ASN A 100 -10.63 2.90 7.99
C ASN A 100 -12.13 3.11 7.81
N MET A 101 -12.55 4.10 7.03
CA MET A 101 -13.98 4.34 6.74
C MET A 101 -14.63 3.16 6.04
N HIS A 102 -13.92 2.50 5.11
CA HIS A 102 -14.39 1.27 4.47
C HIS A 102 -14.52 0.12 5.48
N ALA A 103 -13.49 -0.10 6.31
CA ALA A 103 -13.51 -1.13 7.35
C ALA A 103 -14.61 -0.92 8.40
N GLU A 104 -14.97 0.33 8.67
CA GLU A 104 -16.08 0.74 9.55
C GLU A 104 -17.46 0.64 8.86
N GLY A 105 -17.52 0.25 7.59
CA GLY A 105 -18.77 0.14 6.82
C GLY A 105 -19.37 1.48 6.38
N ARG A 106 -18.61 2.57 6.49
CA ARG A 106 -19.03 3.92 6.07
C ARG A 106 -18.86 4.16 4.57
N LEU A 107 -18.03 3.35 3.92
CA LEU A 107 -17.89 3.28 2.47
C LEU A 107 -18.19 1.86 2.03
N THR A 108 -18.88 1.71 0.92
CA THR A 108 -19.10 0.40 0.28
C THR A 108 -17.90 0.00 -0.58
N ASP A 109 -17.84 -1.25 -1.00
CA ASP A 109 -16.84 -1.71 -1.98
C ASP A 109 -16.94 -0.93 -3.30
N GLU A 110 -18.15 -0.52 -3.69
CA GLU A 110 -18.35 0.25 -4.91
C GLU A 110 -17.86 1.69 -4.77
N ASP A 111 -18.11 2.33 -3.61
CA ASP A 111 -17.54 3.65 -3.30
C ASP A 111 -16.01 3.59 -3.36
N MET A 112 -15.41 2.53 -2.81
CA MET A 112 -13.96 2.33 -2.85
C MET A 112 -13.43 2.24 -4.29
N LYS A 113 -14.11 1.53 -5.19
CA LYS A 113 -13.70 1.46 -6.60
C LYS A 113 -13.78 2.83 -7.26
N ILE A 114 -14.87 3.57 -7.04
CA ILE A 114 -15.06 4.91 -7.62
C ILE A 114 -13.96 5.86 -7.14
N LEU A 115 -13.70 5.91 -5.83
CA LEU A 115 -12.68 6.77 -5.25
C LEU A 115 -11.27 6.40 -5.72
N ASN A 116 -10.94 5.10 -5.74
CA ASN A 116 -9.65 4.63 -6.23
C ASN A 116 -9.46 4.96 -7.71
N GLN A 117 -10.47 4.71 -8.55
CA GLN A 117 -10.37 4.98 -9.99
C GLN A 117 -10.23 6.49 -10.27
N PHE A 118 -10.95 7.33 -9.53
CA PHE A 118 -10.81 8.78 -9.62
C PHE A 118 -9.37 9.21 -9.35
N MET A 119 -8.78 8.75 -8.24
CA MET A 119 -7.41 9.10 -7.87
C MET A 119 -6.36 8.54 -8.84
N VAL A 120 -6.51 7.28 -9.27
CA VAL A 120 -5.63 6.66 -10.28
C VAL A 120 -5.63 7.47 -11.56
N ASN A 121 -6.81 7.87 -12.06
CA ASN A 121 -6.90 8.65 -13.29
C ASN A 121 -6.24 10.04 -13.15
N ARG A 122 -6.47 10.73 -12.02
CA ARG A 122 -5.89 12.05 -11.75
C ARG A 122 -4.36 11.99 -11.65
N LEU A 123 -3.83 11.01 -10.92
CA LEU A 123 -2.39 10.83 -10.76
C LEU A 123 -1.72 10.37 -12.06
N ALA A 124 -2.36 9.48 -12.83
CA ALA A 124 -1.86 9.09 -14.15
C ALA A 124 -1.75 10.28 -15.10
N GLY A 125 -2.77 11.17 -15.12
CA GLY A 125 -2.74 12.40 -15.91
C GLY A 125 -1.61 13.35 -15.51
N LEU A 126 -1.40 13.54 -14.20
CA LEU A 126 -0.32 14.38 -13.69
C LEU A 126 1.07 13.80 -14.04
N LEU A 127 1.27 12.48 -13.85
CA LEU A 127 2.51 11.80 -14.22
C LEU A 127 2.79 11.89 -15.71
N GLN A 128 1.78 11.66 -16.55
CA GLN A 128 1.88 11.79 -18.01
C GLN A 128 2.32 13.20 -18.41
N LYS A 129 1.67 14.25 -17.89
CA LYS A 129 2.02 15.65 -18.17
C LYS A 129 3.43 16.00 -17.70
N ALA A 130 3.86 15.49 -16.55
CA ALA A 130 5.20 15.70 -16.04
C ALA A 130 6.25 15.08 -16.97
N LEU A 131 6.02 13.86 -17.46
CA LEU A 131 6.89 13.18 -18.42
C LEU A 131 6.87 13.80 -19.82
N ASP A 132 5.78 14.49 -20.18
CA ASP A 132 5.69 15.28 -21.42
C ASP A 132 6.40 16.65 -21.30
N GLY A 133 6.90 17.00 -20.11
CA GLY A 133 7.51 18.31 -19.86
C GLY A 133 6.51 19.46 -19.81
N ALA A 134 5.21 19.18 -19.68
CA ALA A 134 4.12 20.15 -19.67
C ALA A 134 3.97 20.83 -18.29
N TRP A 135 5.07 21.39 -17.78
CA TRP A 135 5.14 21.94 -16.42
C TRP A 135 4.27 23.18 -16.21
N GLU A 136 4.09 24.00 -17.24
CA GLU A 136 3.19 25.18 -17.21
C GLU A 136 1.73 24.75 -16.98
N GLU A 137 1.25 23.77 -17.74
CA GLU A 137 -0.11 23.23 -17.55
C GLU A 137 -0.31 22.62 -16.15
N ILE A 138 0.72 21.97 -15.60
CA ILE A 138 0.69 21.45 -14.23
C ILE A 138 0.57 22.60 -13.23
N ALA A 139 1.41 23.63 -13.38
CA ALA A 139 1.39 24.80 -12.50
C ALA A 139 0.00 25.47 -12.51
N ASP A 140 -0.58 25.69 -13.69
CA ASP A 140 -1.91 26.32 -13.83
C ASP A 140 -3.02 25.53 -13.11
N VAL A 141 -2.97 24.20 -13.21
CA VAL A 141 -3.93 23.35 -12.51
C VAL A 141 -3.71 23.41 -11.00
N LEU A 142 -2.46 23.35 -10.54
CA LEU A 142 -2.13 23.37 -9.12
C LEU A 142 -2.42 24.73 -8.46
N ASP A 143 -2.16 25.85 -9.13
CA ASP A 143 -2.45 27.20 -8.62
C ASP A 143 -3.93 27.39 -8.26
N ARG A 144 -4.81 26.79 -9.07
CA ARG A 144 -6.25 26.75 -8.78
C ARG A 144 -6.54 26.00 -7.48
N TYR A 145 -5.94 24.83 -7.29
CA TYR A 145 -6.17 24.02 -6.08
C TYR A 145 -5.50 24.62 -4.84
N ILE A 146 -4.33 25.24 -4.97
CA ILE A 146 -3.67 26.01 -3.90
C ILE A 146 -4.62 27.10 -3.39
N THR A 147 -5.36 27.76 -4.30
CA THR A 147 -6.35 28.77 -3.93
C THR A 147 -7.53 28.18 -3.14
N PHE A 148 -8.00 26.99 -3.49
CA PHE A 148 -9.09 26.32 -2.78
C PHE A 148 -8.66 25.65 -1.46
N SER A 149 -7.38 25.35 -1.28
CA SER A 149 -6.86 24.71 -0.07
C SER A 149 -6.29 25.70 0.96
N ARG A 150 -6.43 27.02 0.75
CA ARG A 150 -5.84 28.05 1.64
C ARG A 150 -6.28 27.95 3.11
N GLY A 151 -7.45 27.36 3.36
CA GLY A 151 -7.98 27.19 4.71
C GLY A 151 -7.57 25.89 5.40
N TRP A 152 -6.73 25.07 4.77
CA TRP A 152 -6.28 23.80 5.36
C TRP A 152 -5.06 24.02 6.26
N ASP A 153 -4.88 23.12 7.23
CA ASP A 153 -3.68 23.13 8.06
C ASP A 153 -2.41 22.92 7.23
N SER A 154 -1.29 23.43 7.73
CA SER A 154 0.01 23.25 7.07
C SER A 154 0.40 21.77 7.01
N ALA A 155 0.93 21.35 5.85
CA ALA A 155 1.42 19.99 5.67
C ALA A 155 2.62 19.70 6.61
N ILE A 156 2.59 18.55 7.26
CA ILE A 156 3.72 18.01 8.03
C ILE A 156 4.25 16.80 7.25
N PRO A 157 5.53 16.78 6.82
CA PRO A 157 6.08 15.64 6.10
C PRO A 157 6.05 14.35 6.94
N ASP A 158 5.41 13.30 6.42
CA ASP A 158 5.45 11.96 7.02
C ASP A 158 6.51 11.09 6.33
N MET A 159 7.56 10.77 7.08
CA MET A 159 8.69 9.97 6.59
C MET A 159 8.71 8.54 7.17
N THR A 160 7.63 8.11 7.83
CA THR A 160 7.59 6.88 8.64
C THR A 160 7.90 5.62 7.84
N GLU A 161 7.46 5.56 6.57
CA GLU A 161 7.66 4.41 5.68
C GLU A 161 9.01 4.42 4.94
N PHE A 162 9.75 5.53 4.96
CA PHE A 162 11.01 5.70 4.23
C PHE A 162 12.26 5.37 5.05
N LYS A 163 12.13 4.62 6.14
CA LYS A 163 13.25 4.33 7.05
C LYS A 163 14.41 3.63 6.33
N GLU A 164 15.62 4.09 6.62
CA GLU A 164 16.86 3.41 6.26
C GLU A 164 16.86 2.00 6.86
N LYS A 165 16.95 0.98 6.00
CA LYS A 165 17.36 -0.34 6.44
C LYS A 165 18.83 -0.21 6.87
N PHE A 166 19.07 -0.13 8.17
CA PHE A 166 20.40 -0.38 8.75
C PHE A 166 20.83 -1.82 8.44
#